data_AF-A0A3T7S5E6-F1
#
_entry.id   AF-A0A3T7S5E6-F1
#
_cell.length_a   1.000
_cell.length_b   1.000
_cell.length_c   1.000
_cell.angle_alpha   90.00
_cell.angle_beta   90.00
_cell.angle_gamma   90.00
#
_symmetry.space_group_name_H-M   'P 1'
#
loop_
_entity.id
_entity.type
_entity.pdbx_description
1 polymer ?
#
loop_
_entity_poly.entity_id
_entity_poly.type
_entity_poly.pdbx_seq_one_letter_code
_entity_poly.pdbx_strand_id
1 'polypeptide(L)'
;MNDSKKNNSVTIYMFCILLLGITPILILFYCYLKNPYTYFFHTILTYTDSFPEITSSKNPTISKIISLYIKTAPFIAFISFLKIYKDVSIRKDNSTVKLLTSLILYIIFYTTTIFLFLFHNHELTTSGKLLRIMSQNDYFLLFFFISLYASIYILSFMLLWFLVGSYKVIKERI
;
A
#
# COMPACT_ATOMS: atom_id res chain seq x y z
N MET A 1 -15.52 18.71 -22.22
CA MET A 1 -15.80 17.27 -22.39
C MET A 1 -14.55 16.37 -22.29
N ASN A 2 -13.38 16.87 -21.82
CA ASN A 2 -12.11 16.12 -21.83
C ASN A 2 -11.59 15.67 -20.45
N ASP A 3 -11.87 16.40 -19.37
CA ASP A 3 -11.29 16.10 -18.05
C ASP A 3 -11.86 14.83 -17.41
N SER A 4 -13.13 14.48 -17.67
CA SER A 4 -13.74 13.26 -17.12
C SER A 4 -13.17 11.98 -17.72
N LYS A 5 -12.95 11.95 -19.05
CA LYS A 5 -12.29 10.82 -19.73
C LYS A 5 -10.83 10.66 -19.29
N LYS A 6 -10.12 11.77 -19.12
CA LYS A 6 -8.74 11.79 -18.65
C LYS A 6 -8.62 11.27 -17.22
N ASN A 7 -9.48 11.74 -16.31
CA ASN A 7 -9.52 11.25 -14.93
C ASN A 7 -9.82 9.75 -14.86
N ASN A 8 -10.80 9.28 -15.65
CA ASN A 8 -11.12 7.85 -15.73
C ASN A 8 -9.93 7.00 -16.19
N SER A 9 -9.16 7.49 -17.17
CA SER A 9 -7.97 6.79 -17.68
C SER A 9 -6.89 6.65 -16.61
N VAL A 10 -6.70 7.69 -15.78
CA VAL A 10 -5.74 7.63 -14.67
C VAL A 10 -6.19 6.68 -13.57
N THR A 11 -7.49 6.68 -13.24
CA THR A 11 -8.06 5.71 -12.30
C THR A 11 -7.88 4.27 -12.78
N ILE A 12 -8.18 3.99 -14.05
CA ILE A 12 -7.98 2.65 -14.65
C ILE A 12 -6.51 2.25 -14.58
N TYR A 13 -5.59 3.14 -14.97
CA TYR A 13 -4.15 2.88 -14.88
C TYR A 13 -3.70 2.54 -13.46
N MET A 14 -4.15 3.32 -12.47
CA MET A 14 -3.84 3.07 -11.05
C MET A 14 -4.31 1.67 -10.62
N PHE A 15 -5.51 1.25 -11.03
CA PHE A 15 -6.04 -0.09 -10.74
C PHE A 15 -5.30 -1.20 -11.47
N CYS A 16 -4.88 -0.99 -12.73
CA CYS A 16 -4.07 -1.97 -13.45
C CYS A 16 -2.72 -2.22 -12.75
N ILE A 17 -2.04 -1.16 -12.29
CA ILE A 17 -0.78 -1.28 -11.55
C ILE A 17 -1.02 -1.96 -10.19
N LEU A 18 -2.12 -1.64 -9.51
CA LEU A 18 -2.49 -2.30 -8.26
C LEU A 18 -2.68 -3.82 -8.47
N LEU A 19 -3.44 -4.22 -9.49
CA LEU A 19 -3.64 -5.63 -9.81
C LEU A 19 -2.32 -6.32 -10.14
N LEU A 20 -1.46 -5.67 -10.92
CA LEU A 20 -0.13 -6.18 -11.23
C LEU A 20 0.74 -6.33 -9.97
N GLY A 21 0.66 -5.40 -9.02
CA GLY A 21 1.34 -5.49 -7.72
C GLY A 21 0.76 -6.53 -6.76
N ILE A 22 -0.50 -6.97 -6.95
CA ILE A 22 -1.09 -8.07 -6.17
C ILE A 22 -0.63 -9.44 -6.71
N THR A 23 -0.29 -9.55 -8.00
CA THR A 23 0.10 -10.83 -8.60
C THR A 23 1.26 -11.55 -7.90
N PRO A 24 2.34 -10.90 -7.44
CA PRO A 24 3.43 -11.59 -6.75
C PRO A 24 3.00 -12.16 -5.40
N ILE A 25 2.06 -11.50 -4.71
CA ILE A 25 1.51 -12.01 -3.43
C ILE A 25 0.77 -13.33 -3.68
N LEU A 26 -0.05 -13.40 -4.74
CA LEU A 26 -0.76 -14.62 -5.12
C LEU A 26 0.20 -15.74 -5.53
N ILE A 27 1.25 -15.42 -6.30
CA ILE A 27 2.28 -16.39 -6.72
C ILE A 27 3.03 -16.93 -5.50
N LEU A 28 3.48 -16.06 -4.58
CA LEU A 28 4.17 -16.47 -3.35
C LEU A 28 3.32 -17.39 -2.50
N PHE A 29 2.03 -17.08 -2.35
CA PHE A 29 1.09 -17.90 -1.60
C PHE A 29 0.84 -19.27 -2.28
N TYR A 30 0.68 -19.29 -3.61
CA TYR A 30 0.53 -20.54 -4.35
C TYR A 30 1.77 -21.44 -4.25
N CYS A 31 2.97 -20.86 -4.38
CA CYS A 31 4.23 -21.57 -4.20
C CYS A 31 4.33 -22.17 -2.78
N TYR A 32 3.91 -21.42 -1.76
CA TYR A 32 3.87 -21.89 -0.38
C TYR A 32 2.92 -23.08 -0.18
N LEU A 33 1.73 -23.07 -0.80
CA LEU A 33 0.79 -24.20 -0.74
C LEU A 33 1.34 -25.49 -1.39
N LYS A 34 2.21 -25.35 -2.41
CA LYS A 34 2.79 -26.49 -3.13
C LYS A 34 4.05 -27.04 -2.45
N ASN A 35 4.94 -26.17 -1.97
CA ASN A 35 6.17 -26.57 -1.30
C ASN A 35 6.61 -25.50 -0.27
N PRO A 36 6.23 -25.64 1.01
CA PRO A 36 6.51 -24.65 2.04
C PRO A 36 8.00 -24.60 2.46
N TYR A 37 8.80 -25.62 2.12
CA TYR A 37 10.20 -25.78 2.56
C TYR A 37 11.24 -25.54 1.46
N THR A 38 10.89 -24.85 0.37
CA THR A 38 11.87 -24.53 -0.67
C THR A 38 12.97 -23.59 -0.16
N TYR A 39 14.22 -23.86 -0.57
CA TYR A 39 15.41 -23.06 -0.27
C TYR A 39 15.19 -21.54 -0.45
N PHE A 40 14.42 -21.16 -1.48
CA PHE A 40 14.03 -19.77 -1.75
C PHE A 40 13.43 -19.04 -0.54
N PHE A 41 12.54 -19.68 0.21
CA PHE A 41 11.92 -19.07 1.38
C PHE A 41 12.92 -18.94 2.53
N HIS A 42 13.77 -19.95 2.74
CA HIS A 42 14.82 -19.88 3.75
C HIS A 42 15.82 -18.76 3.48
N THR A 43 16.26 -18.59 2.23
CA THR A 43 17.18 -17.50 1.85
C THR A 43 16.60 -16.13 2.17
N ILE A 44 15.33 -15.87 1.81
CA ILE A 44 14.68 -14.58 2.08
C ILE A 44 14.58 -14.33 3.59
N LEU A 45 14.20 -15.33 4.37
CA LEU A 45 14.08 -15.21 5.83
C LEU A 45 15.41 -14.83 6.50
N THR A 46 16.52 -15.44 6.09
CA THR A 46 17.85 -15.18 6.67
C THR A 46 18.33 -13.75 6.41
N TYR A 47 17.94 -13.16 5.26
CA TYR A 47 18.28 -11.77 4.94
C TYR A 47 17.32 -10.75 5.58
N THR A 48 16.19 -11.17 6.15
CA THR A 48 15.16 -10.25 6.66
C THR A 48 14.98 -10.30 8.18
N ASP A 49 15.76 -11.10 8.91
CA ASP A 49 15.69 -11.24 10.37
C ASP A 49 15.82 -9.93 11.17
N SER A 50 16.33 -8.86 10.56
CA SER A 50 16.51 -7.55 11.20
C SER A 50 15.40 -6.53 10.91
N PHE A 51 14.40 -6.84 10.07
CA PHE A 51 13.35 -5.89 9.70
C PHE A 51 12.10 -5.99 10.59
N PRO A 52 11.42 -4.86 10.88
CA PRO A 52 10.18 -4.90 11.63
C PRO A 52 9.04 -5.49 10.77
N GLU A 53 8.28 -6.43 11.31
CA GLU A 53 7.42 -7.33 10.54
C GLU A 53 6.05 -7.58 11.17
N ILE A 54 5.08 -7.88 10.29
CA ILE A 54 3.79 -8.40 10.69
C ILE A 54 3.86 -9.92 10.64
N THR A 55 3.87 -10.58 11.80
CA THR A 55 3.99 -12.04 11.90
C THR A 55 2.68 -12.67 12.33
N SER A 56 2.36 -13.85 11.76
CA SER A 56 1.30 -14.72 12.26
C SER A 56 1.96 -15.90 12.95
N SER A 57 1.62 -16.16 14.23
CA SER A 57 2.19 -17.27 14.99
C SER A 57 1.84 -18.64 14.38
N LYS A 58 0.80 -18.70 13.56
CA LYS A 58 0.38 -19.93 12.88
C LYS A 58 1.27 -20.27 11.69
N ASN A 59 1.70 -19.27 10.92
CA ASN A 59 2.50 -19.44 9.72
C ASN A 59 3.54 -18.30 9.57
N PRO A 60 4.62 -18.34 10.38
CA PRO A 60 5.57 -17.23 10.47
C PRO A 60 6.33 -16.98 9.16
N THR A 61 6.66 -18.05 8.41
CA THR A 61 7.43 -17.96 7.15
C THR A 61 6.73 -17.14 6.07
N ILE A 62 5.47 -17.46 5.77
CA ILE A 62 4.74 -16.79 4.68
C ILE A 62 4.34 -15.37 5.04
N SER A 63 3.93 -15.13 6.30
CA SER A 63 3.61 -13.80 6.80
C SER A 63 4.79 -12.85 6.70
N LYS A 64 5.98 -13.31 7.06
CA LYS A 64 7.22 -12.53 7.03
C LYS A 64 7.57 -12.07 5.61
N ILE A 65 7.54 -13.00 4.66
CA ILE A 65 7.91 -12.74 3.27
C ILE A 65 6.90 -11.80 2.59
N ILE A 66 5.61 -12.02 2.83
CA ILE A 66 4.56 -11.14 2.29
C ILE A 66 4.62 -9.75 2.97
N SER A 67 4.87 -9.68 4.27
CA SER A 67 5.07 -8.42 5.00
C SER A 67 6.23 -7.59 4.42
N LEU A 68 7.35 -8.22 4.07
CA LEU A 68 8.46 -7.55 3.39
C LEU A 68 8.02 -7.00 2.03
N TYR A 69 7.32 -7.81 1.23
CA TYR A 69 6.82 -7.37 -0.07
C TYR A 69 5.90 -6.16 0.04
N ILE A 70 5.07 -6.08 1.08
CA ILE A 70 4.15 -4.96 1.30
C ILE A 70 4.88 -3.62 1.51
N LYS A 71 6.09 -3.64 2.09
CA LYS A 71 6.91 -2.42 2.22
C LYS A 71 7.31 -1.82 0.87
N THR A 72 7.20 -2.57 -0.23
CA THR A 72 7.44 -2.06 -1.59
C THR A 72 6.25 -1.27 -2.15
N ALA A 73 5.05 -1.39 -1.57
CA ALA A 73 3.84 -0.75 -2.07
C ALA A 73 3.95 0.79 -2.23
N PRO A 74 4.52 1.54 -1.25
CA PRO A 74 4.72 2.99 -1.41
C PRO A 74 5.67 3.35 -2.56
N PHE A 75 6.67 2.51 -2.81
CA PHE A 75 7.65 2.71 -3.90
C PHE A 75 7.02 2.47 -5.27
N ILE A 76 6.21 1.41 -5.41
CA ILE A 76 5.44 1.15 -6.62
C ILE A 76 4.43 2.28 -6.87
N ALA A 77 3.74 2.76 -5.82
CA ALA A 77 2.85 3.92 -5.92
C ALA A 77 3.60 5.16 -6.43
N PHE A 78 4.79 5.45 -5.88
CA PHE A 78 5.63 6.55 -6.32
C PHE A 78 6.03 6.45 -7.80
N ILE A 79 6.57 5.30 -8.23
CA ILE A 79 6.95 5.08 -9.64
C ILE A 79 5.73 5.21 -10.56
N SER A 80 4.60 4.63 -10.18
CA SER A 80 3.37 4.69 -10.98
C SER A 80 2.89 6.14 -11.15
N PHE A 81 3.01 6.95 -10.09
CA PHE A 81 2.61 8.34 -10.06
C PHE A 81 3.52 9.23 -10.94
N LEU A 82 4.82 8.95 -11.01
CA LEU A 82 5.75 9.68 -11.89
C LEU A 82 5.38 9.60 -13.37
N LYS A 83 4.58 8.62 -13.80
CA LYS A 83 4.11 8.54 -15.19
C LYS A 83 2.90 9.43 -15.47
N ILE A 84 2.11 9.75 -14.44
CA ILE A 84 0.81 10.43 -14.58
C ILE A 84 0.77 11.82 -13.93
N TYR A 85 1.82 12.25 -13.21
CA TYR A 85 1.81 13.51 -12.44
C TYR A 85 1.46 14.75 -13.29
N LYS A 86 1.79 14.73 -14.60
CA LYS A 86 1.43 15.80 -15.55
C LYS A 86 -0.08 15.96 -15.69
N ASP A 87 -0.80 14.85 -15.61
CA ASP A 87 -2.24 14.75 -15.84
C ASP A 87 -3.09 15.02 -14.60
N VAL A 88 -2.45 15.16 -13.43
CA VAL A 88 -3.12 15.47 -12.17
C VAL A 88 -3.67 16.90 -12.20
N SER A 89 -4.97 17.04 -12.03
CA SER A 89 -5.67 18.31 -11.88
C SER A 89 -6.64 18.25 -10.69
N ILE A 90 -6.58 19.22 -9.79
CA ILE A 90 -7.57 19.39 -8.70
C ILE A 90 -8.56 20.49 -9.10
N ARG A 91 -9.84 20.31 -8.73
CA ARG A 91 -10.88 21.31 -8.95
C ARG A 91 -10.51 22.61 -8.22
N LYS A 92 -10.49 23.73 -8.96
CA LYS A 92 -10.05 25.05 -8.50
C LYS A 92 -11.01 25.75 -7.52
N ASP A 93 -12.20 25.18 -7.32
CA ASP A 93 -13.30 25.76 -6.52
C ASP A 93 -12.92 25.90 -5.03
N ASN A 94 -12.06 25.01 -4.51
CA ASN A 94 -11.76 25.01 -3.09
C ASN A 94 -10.85 26.18 -2.67
N SER A 95 -11.20 26.83 -1.55
CA SER A 95 -10.34 27.79 -0.85
C SER A 95 -8.96 27.19 -0.56
N THR A 96 -7.88 27.96 -0.75
CA THR A 96 -6.49 27.51 -0.54
C THR A 96 -6.30 26.94 0.86
N VAL A 97 -6.95 27.57 1.85
CA VAL A 97 -6.88 27.15 3.26
C VAL A 97 -7.49 25.76 3.43
N LYS A 98 -8.66 25.49 2.83
CA LYS A 98 -9.31 24.17 2.90
C LYS A 98 -8.45 23.07 2.27
N LEU A 99 -7.81 23.36 1.13
CA LEU A 99 -6.88 22.42 0.48
C LEU A 99 -5.68 22.10 1.37
N LEU A 100 -5.05 23.12 1.96
CA LEU A 100 -3.91 22.95 2.86
C LEU A 100 -4.28 22.19 4.15
N THR A 101 -5.40 22.52 4.78
CA THR A 101 -5.88 21.80 5.97
C THR A 101 -6.15 20.33 5.65
N SER A 102 -6.80 20.04 4.51
CA SER A 102 -7.02 18.66 4.07
C SER A 102 -5.71 17.91 3.81
N LEU A 103 -4.71 18.58 3.23
CA LEU A 103 -3.39 17.99 2.98
C LEU A 103 -2.68 17.63 4.29
N ILE A 104 -2.67 18.54 5.27
CA ILE A 104 -2.04 18.30 6.58
C ILE A 104 -2.70 17.13 7.30
N LEU A 105 -4.04 17.11 7.34
CA LEU A 105 -4.80 16.04 7.98
C LEU A 105 -4.54 14.68 7.30
N TYR A 106 -4.42 14.69 5.96
CA TYR A 106 -4.08 13.50 5.20
C TYR A 106 -2.65 13.01 5.47
N ILE A 107 -1.68 13.91 5.59
CA ILE A 107 -0.29 13.56 5.94
C ILE A 107 -0.26 12.88 7.30
N ILE A 108 -0.91 13.46 8.33
CA ILE A 108 -0.96 12.89 9.68
C ILE A 108 -1.59 11.49 9.67
N PHE A 109 -2.71 11.34 8.97
CA PHE A 109 -3.37 10.05 8.81
C PHE A 109 -2.44 9.02 8.13
N TYR A 110 -1.83 9.40 7.00
CA TYR A 110 -0.92 8.56 6.24
C TYR A 110 0.30 8.12 7.05
N THR A 111 0.97 9.05 7.73
CA THR A 111 2.16 8.75 8.55
C THR A 111 1.81 7.79 9.68
N THR A 112 0.64 7.97 10.30
CA THR A 112 0.16 7.08 11.37
C THR A 112 -0.07 5.67 10.82
N THR A 113 -0.75 5.53 9.67
CA THR A 113 -0.98 4.23 9.03
C THR A 113 0.32 3.54 8.63
N ILE A 114 1.24 4.25 7.97
CA ILE A 114 2.52 3.69 7.53
C ILE A 114 3.37 3.27 8.73
N PHE A 115 3.43 4.08 9.78
CA PHE A 115 4.19 3.75 10.98
C PHE A 115 3.67 2.46 11.63
N LEU A 116 2.35 2.36 11.83
CA LEU A 116 1.72 1.20 12.47
C LEU A 116 1.88 -0.09 11.66
N PHE A 117 1.79 -0.04 10.33
CA PHE A 117 1.77 -1.25 9.51
C PHE A 117 3.09 -1.60 8.82
N LEU A 118 4.00 -0.64 8.58
CA LEU A 118 5.28 -0.92 7.92
C LEU A 118 6.48 -0.87 8.86
N PHE A 119 6.42 -0.12 9.97
CA PHE A 119 7.60 0.11 10.82
C PHE A 119 7.47 -0.45 12.23
N HIS A 120 6.26 -0.83 12.64
CA HIS A 120 6.02 -1.49 13.92
C HIS A 120 5.95 -3.00 13.74
N ASN A 121 6.64 -3.74 14.61
CA ASN A 121 6.48 -5.19 14.73
C ASN A 121 5.07 -5.48 15.26
N HIS A 122 4.23 -6.11 14.44
CA HIS A 122 2.86 -6.39 14.85
C HIS A 122 2.56 -7.87 14.71
N GLU A 123 2.44 -8.55 15.85
CA GLU A 123 1.93 -9.92 15.87
C GLU A 123 0.41 -9.92 15.63
N LEU A 124 -0.03 -10.51 14.53
CA LEU A 124 -1.44 -10.61 14.14
C LEU A 124 -2.27 -11.42 15.15
N THR A 125 -1.63 -12.39 15.81
CA THR A 125 -2.27 -13.36 16.70
C THR A 125 -2.60 -12.79 18.08
N THR A 126 -1.83 -11.80 18.54
CA THR A 126 -2.01 -11.08 19.82
C THR A 126 -2.80 -9.78 19.67
N SER A 127 -3.11 -9.41 18.42
CA SER A 127 -3.88 -8.21 18.07
C SER A 127 -5.38 -8.32 18.39
N GLY A 128 -6.12 -7.21 18.24
CA GLY A 128 -7.57 -7.15 18.45
C GLY A 128 -8.37 -8.24 17.72
N LYS A 129 -9.57 -8.56 18.23
CA LYS A 129 -10.40 -9.72 17.82
C LYS A 129 -10.48 -9.95 16.30
N LEU A 130 -10.56 -8.89 15.48
CA LEU A 130 -10.63 -9.00 14.02
C LEU A 130 -9.32 -9.53 13.39
N LEU A 131 -8.17 -8.99 13.79
CA LEU A 131 -6.86 -9.43 13.28
C LEU A 131 -6.54 -10.87 13.71
N ARG A 132 -7.01 -11.26 14.90
CA ARG A 132 -6.92 -12.63 15.39
C ARG A 132 -7.75 -13.61 14.55
N ILE A 133 -8.94 -13.24 14.11
CA ILE A 133 -9.76 -14.08 13.21
C ILE A 133 -9.08 -14.22 11.85
N MET A 134 -8.50 -13.12 11.33
CA MET A 134 -7.82 -13.14 10.04
C MET A 134 -6.55 -14.00 10.03
N SER A 135 -5.87 -14.15 11.18
CA SER A 135 -4.69 -15.01 11.31
C SER A 135 -4.99 -16.50 11.52
N GLN A 136 -6.26 -16.88 11.73
CA GLN A 136 -6.64 -18.28 11.98
C GLN A 136 -6.70 -19.14 10.72
N ASN A 137 -6.89 -18.56 9.54
CA ASN A 137 -6.97 -19.27 8.27
C ASN A 137 -6.01 -18.65 7.26
N ASP A 138 -5.29 -19.49 6.52
CA ASP A 138 -4.29 -19.04 5.55
C ASP A 138 -4.91 -18.22 4.41
N TYR A 139 -6.16 -18.53 4.04
CA TYR A 139 -6.91 -17.75 3.05
C TYR A 139 -7.34 -16.38 3.59
N PHE A 140 -7.72 -16.28 4.87
CA PHE A 140 -8.03 -14.99 5.50
C PHE A 140 -6.77 -14.15 5.72
N LEU A 141 -5.65 -14.81 6.02
CA LEU A 141 -4.34 -14.19 6.14
C LEU A 141 -3.88 -13.61 4.79
N LEU A 142 -4.06 -14.36 3.70
CA LEU A 142 -3.81 -13.86 2.34
C LEU A 142 -4.69 -12.65 2.03
N PHE A 143 -6.00 -12.74 2.30
CA PHE A 143 -6.92 -11.64 2.09
C PHE A 143 -6.50 -10.39 2.87
N PHE A 144 -6.11 -10.55 4.13
CA PHE A 144 -5.58 -9.47 4.94
C PHE A 144 -4.36 -8.81 4.27
N PHE A 145 -3.38 -9.59 3.84
CA PHE A 145 -2.17 -9.04 3.22
C PHE A 145 -2.43 -8.35 1.87
N ILE A 146 -3.33 -8.88 1.04
CA ILE A 146 -3.76 -8.22 -0.21
C ILE A 146 -4.45 -6.90 0.12
N SER A 147 -5.34 -6.88 1.10
CA SER A 147 -6.04 -5.67 1.53
C SER A 147 -5.08 -4.62 2.08
N LEU A 148 -4.05 -5.06 2.82
CA LEU A 148 -3.01 -4.21 3.38
C LEU A 148 -2.17 -3.57 2.27
N TYR A 149 -1.68 -4.39 1.32
CA TYR A 149 -0.95 -3.92 0.14
C TYR A 149 -1.75 -2.87 -0.63
N ALA A 150 -3.01 -3.18 -0.93
CA ALA A 150 -3.89 -2.30 -1.70
C ALA A 150 -4.14 -0.98 -0.97
N SER A 151 -4.40 -1.04 0.35
CA SER A 151 -4.62 0.15 1.17
C SER A 151 -3.38 1.04 1.19
N ILE A 152 -2.20 0.48 1.44
CA ILE A 152 -0.94 1.23 1.47
C ILE A 152 -0.66 1.86 0.10
N TYR A 153 -0.79 1.09 -0.99
CA TYR A 153 -0.59 1.60 -2.35
C TYR A 153 -1.54 2.76 -2.68
N ILE A 154 -2.84 2.60 -2.43
CA ILE A 154 -3.85 3.64 -2.71
C ILE A 154 -3.58 4.89 -1.88
N LEU A 155 -3.27 4.73 -0.59
CA LEU A 155 -2.97 5.85 0.29
C LEU A 155 -1.71 6.61 -0.15
N SER A 156 -0.63 5.90 -0.49
CA SER A 156 0.59 6.51 -1.00
C SER A 156 0.34 7.25 -2.32
N PHE A 157 -0.44 6.67 -3.23
CA PHE A 157 -0.78 7.31 -4.49
C PHE A 157 -1.63 8.56 -4.30
N MET A 158 -2.64 8.49 -3.43
CA MET A 158 -3.49 9.63 -3.08
C MET A 158 -2.70 10.75 -2.40
N LEU A 159 -1.73 10.43 -1.54
CA LEU A 159 -0.84 11.44 -0.94
C LEU A 159 -0.13 12.25 -2.03
N LEU A 160 0.49 11.57 -3.01
CA LEU A 160 1.20 12.20 -4.11
C LEU A 160 0.26 13.03 -4.98
N TRP A 161 -0.95 12.53 -5.24
CA TRP A 161 -1.99 13.26 -5.95
C TRP A 161 -2.35 14.57 -5.24
N PHE A 162 -2.59 14.52 -3.93
CA PHE A 162 -2.91 15.70 -3.12
C PHE A 162 -1.74 16.69 -3.06
N LEU A 163 -0.50 16.22 -2.93
CA LEU A 163 0.70 17.07 -2.91
C LEU A 163 0.87 17.84 -4.23
N VAL A 164 0.92 17.13 -5.36
CA VAL A 164 1.10 17.75 -6.68
C VAL A 164 -0.10 18.60 -7.06
N GLY A 165 -1.30 18.14 -6.77
CA GLY A 165 -2.50 18.89 -7.07
C GLY A 165 -2.61 20.19 -6.26
N SER A 166 -2.26 20.16 -4.97
CA SER A 166 -2.22 21.37 -4.14
C SER A 166 -1.13 22.33 -4.61
N TYR A 167 0.06 21.82 -4.95
CA TYR A 167 1.16 22.62 -5.50
C TYR A 167 0.75 23.34 -6.80
N LYS A 168 0.10 22.65 -7.75
CA LYS A 168 -0.37 23.27 -8.99
C LYS A 168 -1.38 24.39 -8.73
N VAL A 169 -2.36 24.16 -7.83
CA VAL A 169 -3.37 25.17 -7.50
C VAL A 169 -2.75 26.40 -6.82
N ILE A 170 -1.78 26.21 -5.92
CA ILE A 170 -1.09 27.33 -5.26
C ILE A 170 -0.24 28.11 -6.27
N LYS A 171 0.50 27.42 -7.14
CA LYS A 171 1.34 28.05 -8.17
C LYS A 171 0.53 28.88 -9.16
N GLU A 172 -0.70 28.49 -9.47
CA GLU A 172 -1.59 29.26 -10.35
C GLU A 172 -2.23 30.47 -9.67
N ARG A 173 -2.18 30.56 -8.33
CA ARG A 173 -2.76 31.67 -7.54
C ARG A 173 -1.75 32.74 -7.13
N ILE A 174 -0.45 32.46 -7.25
CA ILE A 174 0.67 33.40 -7.03
C ILE A 174 1.01 34.03 -8.38
#